data_AF-A0A519LIF8-F1
#
_entry.id   AF-A0A519LIF8-F1
#
_cell.length_a   1.000
_cell.length_b   1.000
_cell.length_c   1.000
_cell.angle_alpha   90.00
_cell.angle_beta   90.00
_cell.angle_gamma   90.00
#
_symmetry.space_group_name_H-M   'P 1'
#
loop_
_entity.id
_entity.type
_entity.pdbx_description
1 polymer ?
#
loop_
_entity_poly.entity_id
_entity_poly.type
_entity_poly.pdbx_seq_one_letter_code
_entity_poly.pdbx_strand_id
1 'polypeptide(L)' 'MQVFKFGGASVKDADGIKNITSIIQKYPSTNLLIVISAMGKITNKLEELTWAYVKGSDSAHEIFEEIKN' A
#
# COMPACT_ATOMS: atom_id res chain seq x y z
N MET A 1 5.74 -22.60 9.02
CA MET A 1 5.14 -21.27 8.79
C MET A 1 5.65 -20.75 7.46
N GLN A 2 4.77 -20.35 6.55
CA GLN A 2 5.15 -19.74 5.27
C GLN A 2 4.85 -18.24 5.32
N VAL A 3 5.80 -17.42 4.84
CA VAL A 3 5.67 -15.96 4.85
C VAL A 3 5.77 -15.45 3.41
N PHE A 4 4.75 -14.74 2.94
CA PHE A 4 4.78 -14.02 1.68
C PHE A 4 4.89 -12.52 1.94
N LYS A 5 5.68 -11.83 1.12
CA LYS A 5 5.74 -10.37 1.12
C LYS A 5 5.42 -9.84 -0.27
N PHE A 6 4.45 -8.94 -0.36
CA PHE A 6 4.07 -8.26 -1.60
C PHE A 6 4.39 -6.76 -1.50
N GLY A 7 5.13 -6.24 -2.49
CA GLY A 7 5.48 -4.82 -2.55
C GLY A 7 4.35 -3.96 -3.13
N GLY A 8 4.50 -2.63 -3.05
CA GLY A 8 3.46 -1.68 -3.47
C GLY A 8 3.02 -1.82 -4.93
N ALA A 9 3.93 -2.24 -5.83
CA ALA A 9 3.60 -2.52 -7.23
C ALA A 9 2.65 -3.71 -7.40
N SER A 10 2.77 -4.72 -6.55
CA SER A 10 1.91 -5.91 -6.57
C SER A 10 0.51 -5.62 -6.01
N VAL A 11 0.39 -4.65 -5.11
CA VAL A 11 -0.86 -4.24 -4.46
C VAL A 11 -1.40 -2.91 -5.00
N LYS A 12 -1.03 -2.50 -6.22
CA LYS A 12 -1.34 -1.15 -6.72
C LYS A 12 -2.82 -0.94 -7.07
N ASP A 13 -3.52 -2.00 -7.46
CA ASP A 13 -4.91 -1.96 -7.94
C ASP A 13 -5.61 -3.31 -7.70
N ALA A 14 -6.92 -3.36 -7.99
CA ALA A 14 -7.75 -4.55 -7.77
C ALA A 14 -7.25 -5.78 -8.53
N ASP A 15 -6.72 -5.61 -9.74
CA ASP A 15 -6.23 -6.74 -10.54
C ASP A 15 -4.91 -7.28 -9.99
N GLY A 16 -4.03 -6.42 -9.50
CA GLY A 16 -2.84 -6.82 -8.73
C GLY A 16 -3.20 -7.67 -7.52
N ILE A 17 -4.23 -7.27 -6.77
CA ILE A 17 -4.75 -8.04 -5.62
C ILE A 17 -5.30 -9.40 -6.04
N LYS A 18 -6.11 -9.48 -7.11
CA LYS A 18 -6.60 -10.78 -7.64
C LYS A 18 -5.46 -11.70 -8.03
N ASN A 19 -4.39 -11.15 -8.61
CA ASN A 19 -3.22 -11.92 -9.02
C ASN A 19 -2.45 -12.46 -7.81
N ILE A 20 -2.29 -11.66 -6.75
CA ILE A 20 -1.73 -12.08 -5.46
C ILE A 20 -2.56 -13.23 -4.86
N THR A 21 -3.88 -13.12 -4.84
CA THR A 21 -4.78 -14.16 -4.32
C THR A 21 -4.59 -15.47 -5.09
N SER A 22 -4.48 -15.41 -6.42
CA SER A 22 -4.21 -16.57 -7.27
C SER A 22 -2.86 -17.24 -6.97
N ILE A 23 -1.84 -16.48 -6.55
CA ILE A 23 -0.56 -17.03 -6.11
C ILE A 23 -0.72 -17.73 -4.76
N ILE A 24 -1.34 -17.07 -3.78
CA ILE A 24 -1.51 -17.60 -2.43
C ILE A 24 -2.29 -18.92 -2.43
N GLN A 25 -3.35 -19.02 -3.24
CA GLN A 25 -4.18 -20.22 -3.34
C GLN A 25 -3.42 -21.48 -3.80
N LYS A 26 -2.26 -21.33 -4.44
CA LYS A 26 -1.40 -22.46 -4.84
C LYS A 26 -0.60 -23.05 -3.67
N TYR A 27 -0.60 -22.39 -2.51
CA TYR A 27 0.15 -22.79 -1.32
C TYR A 27 -0.80 -22.99 -0.12
N PRO A 28 -1.54 -24.11 -0.04
CA PRO A 28 -2.45 -24.41 1.05
C PRO A 28 -1.68 -24.77 2.33
N SER A 29 -1.03 -23.79 2.94
CA SER A 29 -0.35 -23.93 4.23
C SER A 29 -1.30 -23.62 5.38
N THR A 30 -1.28 -24.45 6.42
CA THR A 30 -2.07 -24.23 7.65
C THR A 30 -1.55 -23.06 8.49
N ASN A 31 -0.32 -22.60 8.25
CA ASN A 31 0.34 -21.52 8.99
C ASN A 31 0.97 -20.51 8.03
N LEU A 32 0.11 -19.67 7.44
CA LEU A 32 0.45 -18.66 6.44
C LEU A 32 0.44 -17.25 7.06
N LEU A 33 1.50 -16.47 6.83
CA LEU A 33 1.60 -15.04 7.15
C LEU A 33 1.81 -14.25 5.85
N ILE A 34 1.09 -13.15 5.70
CA ILE A 34 1.19 -12.28 4.52
C ILE A 34 1.54 -10.87 5.00
N VAL A 35 2.61 -10.32 4.43
CA VAL A 35 3.08 -8.96 4.65
C VAL A 35 2.85 -8.15 3.38
N ILE A 36 2.19 -6.99 3.51
CA ILE A 36 1.92 -6.10 2.38
C ILE A 36 2.52 -4.72 2.63
N SER A 37 3.05 -4.11 1.57
CA SER A 37 3.32 -2.67 1.55
C SER A 37 2.03 -1.87 1.32
N ALA A 38 2.07 -0.55 1.49
CA ALA A 38 0.97 0.33 1.08
C ALA A 38 0.75 0.25 -0.44
N MET A 39 -0.47 0.53 -0.88
CA MET A 39 -0.85 0.49 -2.30
C MET A 39 -0.18 1.61 -3.08
N GLY A 40 0.35 1.28 -4.27
CA GLY A 40 0.88 2.27 -5.21
C GLY A 40 1.95 3.18 -4.58
N LYS A 41 1.72 4.49 -4.62
CA LYS A 41 2.63 5.53 -4.09
C LYS A 41 2.12 6.19 -2.80
N ILE A 42 1.20 5.55 -2.09
CA ILE A 42 0.56 6.16 -0.90
C ILE A 42 1.58 6.52 0.18
N THR A 43 2.61 5.70 0.41
CA THR A 43 3.70 6.05 1.33
C THR A 43 4.36 7.38 0.96
N ASN A 44 4.72 7.58 -0.30
CA ASN A 44 5.33 8.83 -0.76
C ASN A 44 4.40 10.04 -0.57
N LYS A 45 3.11 9.89 -0.87
CA LYS A 45 2.14 10.97 -0.68
C LYS A 45 1.92 11.32 0.79
N LEU A 46 1.94 10.32 1.68
CA LEU A 46 1.87 10.55 3.13
C LEU A 46 3.13 11.27 3.64
N GLU A 47 4.31 10.94 3.12
CA GLU A 47 5.54 11.67 3.42
C GLU A 47 5.45 13.11 2.93
N GLU A 48 4.96 13.34 1.72
CA GLU A 48 4.76 14.68 1.15
C GLU A 48 3.77 15.50 1.98
N LEU A 49 2.62 14.93 2.36
CA LEU A 49 1.65 15.56 3.25
C LEU A 49 2.29 15.94 4.59
N THR A 50 3.06 15.02 5.19
CA THR A 50 3.72 15.24 6.47
C THR A 50 4.67 16.44 6.38
N TRP A 51 5.46 16.51 5.31
CA TRP A 51 6.36 17.65 5.09
C TRP A 51 5.61 18.95 4.83
N ALA A 52 4.54 18.93 4.04
CA ALA A 52 3.71 20.10 3.78
C ALA A 52 3.10 20.64 5.08
N TYR A 53 2.57 19.76 5.93
CA TYR A 53 2.00 20.12 7.22
C TYR A 53 3.03 20.72 8.18
N VAL A 54 4.16 20.04 8.39
CA VAL A 54 5.23 20.49 9.30
C VAL A 54 5.83 21.82 8.87
N LYS A 55 5.88 22.11 7.56
CA LYS A 55 6.40 23.37 7.01
C LYS A 55 5.36 24.48 6.91
N GLY A 56 4.10 24.22 7.25
CA GLY A 56 3.01 25.19 7.10
C GLY A 56 2.72 25.56 5.64
N SER A 57 2.89 24.61 4.71
CA SER A 57 2.60 24.81 3.29
C SER A 57 1.09 24.89 3.05
N ASP A 58 0.66 25.84 2.20
CA ASP A 58 -0.74 25.97 1.78
C ASP A 58 -1.25 24.72 1.04
N SER A 59 -0.36 23.94 0.44
CA SER A 59 -0.68 22.68 -0.25
C SER A 59 -1.06 21.52 0.66
N ALA A 60 -0.86 21.64 1.98
CA ALA A 60 -1.09 20.52 2.90
C ALA A 60 -2.54 20.02 2.86
N HIS A 61 -3.52 20.93 2.76
CA HIS A 61 -4.92 20.54 2.69
C HIS A 61 -5.28 19.88 1.34
N GLU A 62 -4.70 20.35 0.24
CA GLU A 62 -4.90 19.77 -1.09
C GLU A 62 -4.37 18.34 -1.17
N ILE A 63 -3.13 18.13 -0.70
CA ILE A 63 -2.52 16.79 -0.66
C ILE A 63 -3.34 15.84 0.22
N PHE A 64 -3.86 16.34 1.35
CA PHE A 64 -4.72 15.55 2.21
C PHE A 64 -6.01 15.11 1.51
N GLU A 65 -6.71 16.01 0.83
CA GLU A 65 -7.93 15.67 0.11
C GLU A 65 -7.67 14.71 -1.07
N GLU A 66 -6.48 14.74 -1.68
CA GLU A 66 -6.08 13.79 -2.73
C GLU A 66 -5.93 12.35 -2.21
N ILE A 67 -5.49 12.15 -0.96
CA ILE A 67 -5.19 10.81 -0.40
C ILE A 67 -6.27 10.25 0.52
N LYS A 68 -7.26 11.06 0.89
CA LYS A 68 -8.30 10.73 1.87
C LYS A 68 -9.27 9.64 1.42
N ASN A 69 -9.45 9.45 0.10
CA ASN A 69 -10.44 8.57 -0.49
C ASN A 69 -9.82 7.43 -1.30
#